data_AF-A0A3B8MXU4-F1
#
_entry.id   AF-A0A3B8MXU4-F1
#
_cell.length_a   1.000
_cell.length_b   1.000
_cell.length_c   1.000
_cell.angle_alpha   90.00
_cell.angle_beta   90.00
_cell.angle_gamma   90.00
#
_symmetry.space_group_name_H-M   'P 1'
#
loop_
_entity.id
_entity.type
_entity.pdbx_description
1 polymer ?
#
loop_
_entity_poly.entity_id
_entity_poly.type
_entity_poly.pdbx_seq_one_letter_code
_entity_poly.pdbx_strand_id
1 'polypeptide(L)'
;MNIKWLGHSCFKLTSEKGTVIVTDPFDESVGYPMPNVKADIVTSSHSHFDHNYFKAVKGNFDIVDTVGEHNIKGINIKGVNTFHDDEHGAKRGKNIVFVFDIDGIRVCHMGDLGHVLTE
;
A
#
# COMPACT_ATOMS: atom_id res chain seq x y z
N MET A 1 3.90 -16.66 3.64
CA MET A 1 3.84 -15.18 3.76
C MET A 1 4.80 -14.62 4.81
N ASN A 2 5.59 -13.59 4.46
CA ASN A 2 6.41 -12.79 5.39
C ASN A 2 6.01 -11.30 5.30
N ILE A 3 5.93 -10.61 6.45
CA ILE A 3 5.67 -9.18 6.55
C ILE A 3 6.85 -8.50 7.23
N LYS A 4 7.37 -7.43 6.64
CA LYS A 4 8.41 -6.59 7.22
C LYS A 4 7.98 -5.13 7.19
N TRP A 5 7.98 -4.47 8.36
CA TRP A 5 7.80 -3.03 8.44
C TRP A 5 9.08 -2.31 7.96
N LEU A 6 8.91 -1.29 7.11
CA LEU A 6 9.99 -0.49 6.54
C LEU A 6 10.04 0.94 7.13
N GLY A 7 9.10 1.30 8.00
CA GLY A 7 8.89 2.65 8.52
C GLY A 7 7.53 3.20 8.08
N HIS A 8 7.02 4.21 8.79
CA HIS A 8 5.73 4.87 8.48
C HIS A 8 4.60 3.88 8.10
N SER A 9 3.88 4.12 7.00
CA SER A 9 2.87 3.21 6.42
C SER A 9 3.45 2.19 5.43
N CYS A 10 4.78 2.06 5.35
CA CYS A 10 5.46 1.22 4.37
C CYS A 10 5.77 -0.18 4.90
N PHE A 11 5.24 -1.19 4.22
CA PHE A 11 5.47 -2.60 4.54
C PHE A 11 5.94 -3.34 3.30
N LYS A 12 6.86 -4.29 3.49
CA LYS A 12 7.20 -5.29 2.50
C LYS A 12 6.46 -6.59 2.81
N LEU A 13 5.58 -7.00 1.91
CA LEU A 13 4.91 -8.30 1.95
C LEU A 13 5.64 -9.23 0.97
N THR A 14 5.97 -10.45 1.38
CA THR A 14 6.65 -11.43 0.52
C THR A 14 5.90 -12.74 0.55
N SER A 15 5.45 -13.20 -0.62
CA SER A 15 4.79 -14.50 -0.79
C SER A 15 5.81 -15.65 -0.71
N GLU A 16 5.33 -16.87 -0.49
CA GLU A 16 6.17 -18.08 -0.51
C GLU A 16 6.84 -18.31 -1.87
N LYS A 17 6.20 -17.87 -2.96
CA LYS A 17 6.76 -17.91 -4.31
C LYS A 17 7.79 -16.80 -4.59
N GLY A 18 8.01 -15.91 -3.62
CA GLY A 18 8.99 -14.83 -3.71
C GLY A 18 8.48 -13.53 -4.33
N THR A 19 7.19 -13.41 -4.63
CA THR A 19 6.59 -12.14 -5.09
C THR A 19 6.63 -11.10 -3.97
N VAL A 20 7.13 -9.91 -4.26
CA VAL A 20 7.29 -8.83 -3.28
C VAL A 20 6.32 -7.69 -3.57
N ILE A 21 5.49 -7.35 -2.58
CA ILE A 21 4.66 -6.15 -2.57
C ILE A 21 5.26 -5.13 -1.58
N VAL A 22 5.30 -3.86 -1.96
CA VAL A 22 5.63 -2.74 -1.06
C VAL A 22 4.42 -1.81 -0.98
N THR A 23 3.97 -1.48 0.23
CA THR A 23 2.90 -0.49 0.45
C THR A 23 3.49 0.89 0.70
N ASP A 24 2.82 1.95 0.26
CA ASP A 24 3.03 3.36 0.61
C ASP A 24 4.51 3.77 0.81
N PRO A 25 5.37 3.70 -0.23
CA PRO A 25 6.76 4.10 -0.10
C PRO A 25 6.87 5.61 0.14
N PHE A 26 7.88 6.01 0.91
CA PHE A 26 8.13 7.39 1.30
C PHE A 26 9.59 7.80 1.06
N ASP A 27 9.88 9.09 1.21
CA ASP A 27 11.25 9.62 1.23
C ASP A 27 11.72 9.97 2.66
N GLU A 28 13.01 10.27 2.80
CA GLU A 28 13.64 10.51 4.11
C GLU A 28 13.04 11.71 4.88
N SER A 29 12.25 12.59 4.24
CA SER A 29 11.61 13.72 4.92
C SER A 29 10.59 13.28 5.98
N VAL A 30 10.08 12.06 5.88
CA VAL A 30 9.15 11.45 6.85
C VAL A 30 9.86 11.10 8.17
N GLY A 31 11.20 11.13 8.21
CA GLY A 31 11.99 10.91 9.43
C GLY A 31 12.38 9.44 9.67
N TYR A 32 12.10 8.56 8.71
CA TYR A 32 12.60 7.18 8.70
C TYR A 32 13.57 6.99 7.54
N PRO A 33 14.64 6.19 7.70
CA PRO A 33 15.49 5.81 6.59
C PRO A 33 14.74 4.82 5.70
N MET A 34 14.60 5.12 4.42
CA MET A 34 13.92 4.21 3.49
C MET A 34 14.87 3.06 3.09
N PRO A 35 14.56 1.78 3.43
CA PRO A 35 15.46 0.68 3.14
C PRO A 35 15.60 0.44 1.64
N ASN A 36 16.79 -0.01 1.21
CA ASN A 36 17.02 -0.45 -0.16
C ASN A 36 16.17 -1.70 -0.47
N VAL A 37 15.01 -1.50 -1.09
CA VAL A 37 14.02 -2.54 -1.36
C VAL A 37 13.76 -2.67 -2.87
N LYS A 38 13.60 -3.92 -3.32
CA LYS A 38 13.09 -4.24 -4.65
C LYS A 38 11.68 -4.82 -4.51
N ALA A 39 10.78 -4.47 -5.42
CA ALA A 39 9.42 -4.96 -5.44
C ALA A 39 9.02 -5.47 -6.83
N ASP A 40 7.96 -6.27 -6.84
CA ASP A 40 7.20 -6.63 -8.03
C ASP A 40 5.91 -5.81 -8.15
N ILE A 41 5.35 -5.39 -7.02
CA ILE A 41 4.10 -4.63 -6.93
C ILE A 41 4.31 -3.53 -5.90
N VAL A 42 3.84 -2.32 -6.19
CA VAL A 42 3.82 -1.22 -5.23
C VAL A 42 2.42 -0.65 -5.13
N THR A 43 1.87 -0.56 -3.92
CA THR A 43 0.56 0.07 -3.70
C THR A 43 0.72 1.48 -3.12
N SER A 44 -0.16 2.40 -3.51
CA SER A 44 -0.22 3.76 -2.95
C SER A 44 -1.65 4.03 -2.51
N SER A 45 -1.89 4.11 -1.20
CA SER A 45 -3.22 4.35 -0.64
C SER A 45 -3.80 5.69 -1.07
N HIS A 46 -2.95 6.71 -1.22
CA HIS A 46 -3.32 8.03 -1.69
C HIS A 46 -2.08 8.82 -2.15
N SER A 47 -2.29 10.01 -2.72
CA SER A 47 -1.23 10.80 -3.38
C SER A 47 -0.57 11.87 -2.49
N HIS A 48 -0.59 11.70 -1.17
CA HIS A 48 0.22 12.55 -0.29
C HIS A 48 1.70 12.17 -0.40
N PHE A 49 2.56 13.16 -0.14
CA PHE A 49 4.00 13.06 -0.40
C PHE A 49 4.69 11.94 0.42
N ASP A 50 4.13 11.60 1.56
CA ASP A 50 4.62 10.58 2.49
C ASP A 50 4.09 9.17 2.20
N HIS A 51 3.35 8.97 1.10
CA HIS A 51 2.78 7.67 0.72
C HIS A 51 3.01 7.25 -0.74
N ASN A 52 3.53 8.12 -1.62
CA ASN A 52 3.61 7.84 -3.07
C ASN A 52 5.01 7.98 -3.68
N TYR A 53 6.06 7.86 -2.87
CA TYR A 53 7.44 8.04 -3.34
C TYR A 53 8.00 6.78 -4.03
N PHE A 54 7.43 6.42 -5.17
CA PHE A 54 7.79 5.20 -5.92
C PHE A 54 9.29 5.10 -6.29
N LYS A 55 9.99 6.23 -6.40
CA LYS A 55 11.43 6.29 -6.71
C LYS A 55 12.32 5.64 -5.64
N ALA A 56 11.83 5.49 -4.41
CA ALA A 56 12.54 4.75 -3.37
C ALA A 56 12.59 3.23 -3.62
N VAL A 57 11.66 2.70 -4.42
CA VAL A 57 11.56 1.27 -4.70
C VAL A 57 12.30 0.95 -5.98
N LYS A 58 13.09 -0.13 -5.97
CA LYS A 58 13.84 -0.61 -7.14
C LYS A 58 13.09 -1.75 -7.84
N GLY A 59 13.45 -1.99 -9.09
CA GLY A 59 12.92 -3.10 -9.89
C GLY A 59 11.92 -2.64 -10.94
N ASN A 60 11.39 -3.60 -11.69
CA ASN A 60 10.29 -3.39 -12.62
C ASN A 60 9.01 -3.85 -11.93
N PHE A 61 8.29 -2.91 -11.34
CA PHE A 61 7.09 -3.18 -10.54
C PHE A 61 5.85 -2.57 -11.16
N ASP A 62 4.72 -3.23 -10.93
CA ASP A 62 3.40 -2.69 -11.25
C ASP A 62 2.93 -1.77 -10.12
N ILE A 63 2.38 -0.61 -10.46
CA ILE A 63 1.79 0.32 -9.49
C ILE A 63 0.30 0.03 -9.37
N VAL A 64 -0.20 -0.06 -8.13
CA VAL A 64 -1.63 -0.15 -7.82
C VAL A 64 -2.02 1.01 -6.92
N ASP A 65 -2.66 2.00 -7.52
CA ASP A 65 -3.12 3.24 -6.88
C ASP A 65 -4.60 3.53 -7.22
N THR A 66 -5.34 2.49 -7.60
CA THR A 66 -6.74 2.58 -8.03
C THR A 66 -7.64 1.59 -7.30
N VAL A 67 -8.90 2.00 -7.12
CA VAL A 67 -9.99 1.18 -6.56
C VAL A 67 -10.37 0.08 -7.56
N GLY A 68 -10.80 -1.07 -7.05
CA GLY A 68 -11.23 -2.21 -7.86
C GLY A 68 -10.41 -3.47 -7.58
N GLU A 69 -10.58 -4.47 -8.43
CA GLU A 69 -9.87 -5.74 -8.34
C GLU A 69 -8.69 -5.77 -9.31
N HIS A 70 -7.54 -6.21 -8.82
CA HIS A 70 -6.31 -6.37 -9.56
C HIS A 70 -5.78 -7.79 -9.32
N ASN A 71 -5.26 -8.44 -10.37
CA ASN A 71 -4.53 -9.69 -10.25
C ASN A 71 -3.16 -9.52 -10.92
N ILE A 72 -2.11 -9.51 -10.11
CA ILE A 72 -0.75 -9.29 -10.59
C ILE A 72 0.13 -10.40 -10.03
N LYS A 73 0.79 -11.13 -10.93
CA LYS A 73 1.68 -12.25 -10.58
C LYS A 73 1.03 -13.29 -9.64
N GLY A 74 -0.27 -13.49 -9.78
CA GLY A 74 -1.05 -14.44 -8.98
C GLY A 74 -1.43 -13.94 -7.58
N ILE A 75 -1.20 -12.67 -7.26
CA ILE A 75 -1.70 -12.01 -6.05
C ILE A 75 -2.99 -11.27 -6.40
N ASN A 76 -4.09 -11.58 -5.72
CA ASN A 76 -5.32 -10.80 -5.81
C ASN A 76 -5.21 -9.60 -4.87
N ILE A 77 -5.52 -8.42 -5.39
CA ILE A 77 -5.50 -7.16 -4.66
C ILE A 77 -6.83 -6.46 -4.88
N LYS A 78 -7.54 -6.13 -3.80
CA LYS A 78 -8.77 -5.34 -3.85
C LYS A 78 -8.50 -3.95 -3.27
N GLY A 79 -8.60 -2.92 -4.08
CA GLY A 79 -8.64 -1.52 -3.65
C GLY A 79 -10.07 -1.12 -3.30
N VAL A 80 -10.30 -0.59 -2.11
CA VAL A 80 -11.60 -0.11 -1.61
C VAL A 80 -11.51 1.38 -1.34
N ASN A 81 -12.43 2.16 -1.92
CA ASN A 81 -12.48 3.60 -1.70
C ASN A 81 -12.93 3.92 -0.27
N THR A 82 -12.17 4.77 0.41
CA THR A 82 -12.43 5.31 1.74
C THR A 82 -11.99 6.77 1.81
N PHE A 83 -12.06 7.39 2.98
CA PHE A 83 -11.63 8.77 3.18
C PHE A 83 -10.61 8.87 4.31
N HIS A 84 -9.74 9.89 4.19
CA HIS A 84 -8.72 10.18 5.18
C HIS A 84 -9.26 11.10 6.32
N ASP A 85 -10.56 11.35 6.34
CA ASP A 85 -11.23 12.10 7.41
C ASP A 85 -12.67 11.59 7.60
N ASP A 86 -13.35 12.14 8.61
CA ASP A 86 -14.74 11.89 8.97
C ASP A 86 -15.74 12.78 8.21
N GLU A 87 -15.27 13.55 7.23
CA GLU A 87 -16.05 14.50 6.43
C GLU A 87 -15.97 14.18 4.92
N HIS A 88 -15.96 12.89 4.57
CA HIS A 88 -15.97 12.41 3.18
C HIS A 88 -14.81 12.95 2.33
N GLY A 89 -13.64 13.13 2.93
CA GLY A 89 -12.43 13.59 2.27
C GLY A 89 -12.35 15.12 2.13
N ALA A 90 -13.25 15.88 2.73
CA ALA A 90 -13.26 17.34 2.61
C ALA A 90 -12.01 18.00 3.22
N LYS A 91 -11.41 17.38 4.24
CA LYS A 91 -10.23 17.92 4.96
C LYS A 91 -8.93 17.34 4.45
N ARG A 92 -8.90 16.05 4.14
CA ARG A 92 -7.68 15.27 3.87
C ARG A 92 -7.74 14.41 2.62
N GLY A 93 -8.86 14.43 1.90
CA GLY A 93 -9.00 13.73 0.63
C GLY A 93 -9.38 12.25 0.75
N LYS A 94 -9.23 11.55 -0.38
CA LYS A 94 -9.57 10.14 -0.53
C LYS A 94 -8.43 9.25 -0.03
N ASN A 95 -8.78 8.04 0.37
CA ASN A 95 -7.87 6.98 0.77
C ASN A 95 -8.31 5.65 0.13
N ILE A 96 -7.37 4.80 -0.27
CA ILE A 96 -7.65 3.46 -0.76
C ILE A 96 -7.14 2.46 0.26
N VAL A 97 -8.05 1.65 0.79
CA VAL A 97 -7.70 0.46 1.56
C VAL A 97 -7.36 -0.65 0.57
N PHE A 98 -6.22 -1.31 0.75
CA PHE A 98 -5.83 -2.47 -0.06
C PHE A 98 -5.94 -3.77 0.72
N VAL A 99 -6.65 -4.73 0.14
CA VAL A 99 -6.75 -6.10 0.65
C VAL A 99 -6.00 -7.04 -0.27
N PHE A 100 -5.03 -7.77 0.26
CA PHE A 100 -4.18 -8.72 -0.46
C PHE A 100 -4.54 -10.14 -0.05
N ASP A 101 -4.72 -11.04 -1.03
CA ASP A 101 -4.76 -12.49 -0.77
C ASP A 101 -3.41 -13.10 -1.15
N ILE A 102 -2.62 -13.50 -0.14
CA ILE A 102 -1.25 -13.99 -0.28
C ILE A 102 -1.10 -15.31 0.49
N ASP A 103 -0.73 -16.39 -0.19
CA ASP A 103 -0.49 -17.72 0.42
C ASP A 103 -1.66 -18.20 1.31
N GLY A 104 -2.91 -17.92 0.91
CA GLY A 104 -4.11 -18.27 1.68
C GLY A 104 -4.40 -17.38 2.89
N ILE A 105 -3.63 -16.29 3.08
CA ILE A 105 -3.83 -15.28 4.12
C ILE A 105 -4.35 -14.00 3.48
N ARG A 106 -5.34 -13.37 4.13
CA ARG A 106 -5.86 -12.07 3.75
C ARG A 106 -5.24 -10.97 4.61
N VAL A 107 -4.55 -10.03 3.99
CA VAL A 107 -3.93 -8.87 4.65
C VAL A 107 -4.65 -7.61 4.21
N CYS A 108 -5.01 -6.74 5.17
CA CYS A 108 -5.64 -5.45 4.89
C CYS A 108 -4.69 -4.32 5.31
N HIS A 109 -4.25 -3.51 4.35
CA HIS A 109 -3.54 -2.27 4.59
C HIS A 109 -4.52 -1.12 4.45
N MET A 110 -4.74 -0.38 5.54
CA MET A 110 -5.84 0.56 5.64
C MET A 110 -5.53 1.96 5.07
N GLY A 111 -4.29 2.19 4.59
CA GLY A 111 -3.81 3.55 4.35
C GLY A 111 -4.02 4.42 5.60
N ASP A 112 -4.50 5.64 5.39
CA ASP A 112 -4.80 6.57 6.47
C ASP A 112 -6.30 6.73 6.70
N LEU A 113 -7.01 5.61 6.92
CA LEU A 113 -8.44 5.64 7.18
C LEU A 113 -8.81 6.63 8.30
N GLY A 114 -9.67 7.60 7.97
CA GLY A 114 -10.08 8.67 8.88
C GLY A 114 -11.48 8.52 9.48
N HIS A 115 -12.20 7.44 9.18
CA HIS A 115 -13.57 7.23 9.62
C HIS A 115 -13.87 5.75 9.92
N VAL A 116 -14.94 5.48 10.65
CA VAL A 116 -15.44 4.11 10.84
C VAL A 116 -16.01 3.57 9.52
N LEU A 117 -15.71 2.31 9.20
CA LEU A 117 -16.28 1.64 8.03
C LEU A 117 -17.71 1.20 8.38
N THR A 118 -18.67 1.65 7.58
CA THR A 118 -20.09 1.35 7.81
C THR A 118 -20.68 0.46 6.73
N GLU A 119 -20.09 0.39 5.52
CA GLU A 119 -20.46 -0.49 4.39
C GLU A 119 -19.24 -0.79 3.51
#